data_AF-A0A7V9SMA7-F1
#
_entry.id   AF-A0A7V9SMA7-F1
#
_cell.length_a   1.000
_cell.length_b   1.000
_cell.length_c   1.000
_cell.angle_alpha   90.00
_cell.angle_beta   90.00
_cell.angle_gamma   90.00
#
_symmetry.space_group_name_H-M   'P 1'
#
loop_
_entity.id
_entity.type
_entity.pdbx_description
1 polymer ?
#
loop_
_entity_poly.entity_id
_entity_poly.type
_entity_poly.pdbx_seq_one_letter_code
_entity_poly.pdbx_strand_id
1 'polypeptide(L)'
;MTTQNPMSKPIEQGRMKVCNIAGPGVEIETPFTFDIIVDGAIVSTKNVLAGPAFQNGFCNYLKNTFDVGATVTVIERATDDVVVSHIKSSTGDVTANLETRTGTITIVSGVSEVEFTNASSTPPPAPTPTPDPTPTS
;
A
#
# COMPACT_ATOMS: atom_id res chain seq x y z
N MET A 1 -40.84 16.46 -32.10
CA MET A 1 -40.07 15.20 -32.00
C MET A 1 -38.64 15.60 -31.66
N THR A 2 -38.27 15.57 -30.38
CA THR A 2 -36.93 15.95 -29.94
C THR A 2 -36.09 14.69 -29.91
N THR A 3 -35.09 14.63 -30.78
CA THR A 3 -34.13 13.53 -30.88
C THR A 3 -33.33 13.49 -29.57
N GLN A 4 -33.56 12.45 -28.75
CA GLN A 4 -32.68 12.18 -27.61
C GLN A 4 -31.34 11.71 -28.16
N ASN A 5 -30.32 12.53 -27.96
CA ASN A 5 -28.92 12.14 -28.08
C ASN A 5 -28.70 10.90 -27.19
N PRO A 6 -28.03 9.82 -27.63
CA PRO A 6 -27.81 8.66 -26.78
C PRO A 6 -26.98 9.08 -25.58
N MET A 7 -27.63 9.25 -24.41
CA MET A 7 -26.94 9.45 -23.14
C MET A 7 -25.99 8.27 -22.95
N SER A 8 -24.69 8.55 -23.00
CA SER A 8 -23.65 7.65 -22.53
C SER A 8 -24.05 7.18 -21.14
N LYS A 9 -24.10 5.85 -20.92
CA LYS A 9 -24.31 5.27 -19.59
C LYS A 9 -23.31 5.93 -18.62
N PRO A 10 -23.73 6.44 -17.44
CA PRO A 10 -22.81 6.97 -16.45
C PRO A 10 -21.72 5.95 -16.13
N ILE A 11 -20.46 6.36 -16.16
CA ILE A 11 -19.35 5.49 -15.77
C ILE A 11 -19.43 5.29 -14.25
N GLU A 12 -19.48 4.04 -13.82
CA GLU A 12 -19.53 3.69 -12.41
C GLU A 12 -18.23 4.11 -11.71
N GLN A 13 -18.35 4.66 -10.50
CA GLN A 13 -17.22 5.13 -9.70
C GLN A 13 -16.90 4.15 -8.57
N GLY A 14 -15.63 3.78 -8.43
CA GLY A 14 -15.06 3.06 -7.30
C GLY A 14 -14.31 3.98 -6.33
N ARG A 15 -14.24 3.59 -5.06
CA ARG A 15 -13.36 4.21 -4.06
C ARG A 15 -12.11 3.36 -3.89
N MET A 16 -11.07 3.97 -3.33
CA MET A 16 -9.84 3.25 -3.00
C MET A 16 -9.33 3.63 -1.62
N LYS A 17 -8.71 2.66 -0.93
CA LYS A 17 -7.89 2.89 0.26
C LYS A 17 -6.48 2.32 0.08
N VAL A 18 -5.52 2.96 0.72
CA VAL A 18 -4.15 2.47 0.86
C VAL A 18 -3.93 2.10 2.32
N CYS A 19 -3.40 0.91 2.55
CA CYS A 19 -3.08 0.39 3.87
C CYS A 19 -1.58 0.25 4.04
N ASN A 20 -1.08 0.64 5.20
CA ASN A 20 0.33 0.53 5.53
C ASN A 20 0.51 -0.31 6.78
N ILE A 21 1.33 -1.34 6.67
CA ILE A 21 1.59 -2.36 7.68
C ILE A 21 3.02 -2.19 8.19
N ALA A 22 3.16 -2.05 9.51
CA ALA A 22 4.45 -2.15 10.18
C ALA A 22 4.94 -3.60 10.14
N GLY A 23 5.94 -3.85 9.30
CA GLY A 23 6.72 -5.08 9.25
C GLY A 23 7.90 -5.07 10.23
N PRO A 24 8.78 -6.07 10.15
CA PRO A 24 9.91 -6.21 11.08
C PRO A 24 10.78 -4.95 11.13
N GLY A 25 11.07 -4.45 12.34
CA GLY A 25 11.95 -3.30 12.55
C GLY A 25 11.35 -1.94 12.18
N VAL A 26 10.08 -1.87 11.76
CA VAL A 26 9.35 -0.60 11.60
C VAL A 26 8.45 -0.38 12.80
N GLU A 27 8.55 0.79 13.42
CA GLU A 27 7.67 1.15 14.54
C GLU A 27 6.25 1.43 14.04
N ILE A 28 5.26 0.98 14.82
CA ILE A 28 3.86 1.36 14.59
C ILE A 28 3.74 2.88 14.70
N GLU A 29 2.83 3.47 13.94
CA GLU A 29 2.63 4.92 13.76
C GLU A 29 3.72 5.64 12.96
N THR A 30 4.75 4.95 12.47
CA THR A 30 5.71 5.56 11.53
C THR A 30 4.98 6.05 10.27
N PRO A 31 5.11 7.33 9.88
CA PRO A 31 4.42 7.86 8.71
C PRO A 31 5.14 7.49 7.41
N PHE A 32 4.37 7.04 6.40
CA PHE A 32 4.87 6.84 5.03
C PHE A 32 4.02 7.62 4.03
N THR A 33 4.67 8.13 2.99
CA THR A 33 4.03 8.94 1.93
C THR A 33 3.82 8.12 0.67
N PHE A 34 2.59 8.13 0.17
CA PHE A 34 2.17 7.42 -1.04
C PHE A 34 1.69 8.41 -2.09
N ASP A 35 2.25 8.33 -3.30
CA ASP A 35 1.75 9.03 -4.47
C ASP A 35 0.79 8.13 -5.25
N ILE A 36 -0.34 8.69 -5.63
CA ILE A 36 -1.39 8.03 -6.40
C ILE A 36 -1.35 8.58 -7.81
N ILE A 37 -1.10 7.70 -8.77
CA ILE A 37 -0.88 8.02 -10.17
C ILE A 37 -2.00 7.42 -11.01
N VAL A 38 -2.59 8.26 -11.86
CA VAL A 38 -3.57 7.88 -12.88
C VAL A 38 -3.13 8.53 -14.19
N ASP A 39 -3.10 7.75 -15.27
CA ASP A 39 -2.67 8.21 -16.60
C ASP A 39 -1.31 8.93 -16.61
N GLY A 40 -0.38 8.46 -15.75
CA GLY A 40 0.98 9.00 -15.65
C GLY A 40 1.11 10.30 -14.83
N ALA A 41 0.03 10.83 -14.27
CA ALA A 41 0.06 12.03 -13.42
C ALA A 41 -0.25 11.68 -11.96
N ILE A 42 0.45 12.34 -11.02
CA ILE A 42 0.12 12.26 -9.60
C ILE A 42 -1.19 13.03 -9.37
N VAL A 43 -2.26 12.31 -9.03
CA VAL A 43 -3.59 12.89 -8.76
C VAL A 43 -3.84 13.09 -7.26
N SER A 44 -3.06 12.42 -6.41
CA SER A 44 -3.16 12.54 -4.96
C SER A 44 -1.85 12.13 -4.30
N THR A 45 -1.56 12.71 -3.13
CA THR A 45 -0.50 12.25 -2.24
C THR A 45 -1.11 12.03 -0.86
N LYS A 46 -0.78 10.91 -0.22
CA LYS A 46 -1.37 10.49 1.05
C LYS A 46 -0.32 10.03 2.04
N ASN A 47 -0.36 10.58 3.24
CA ASN A 47 0.38 10.02 4.38
C ASN A 47 -0.46 8.93 5.06
N VAL A 48 0.13 7.77 5.26
CA VAL A 48 -0.48 6.62 5.95
C VAL A 48 0.49 6.12 7.00
N LEU A 49 0.05 6.18 8.26
CA LEU A 49 0.82 5.64 9.38
C LEU A 49 0.92 4.12 9.26
N ALA A 50 2.06 3.53 9.59
CA ALA A 50 2.23 2.09 9.64
C ALA A 50 1.43 1.52 10.82
N GLY A 51 0.49 0.63 10.57
CA GLY A 51 -0.33 0.00 11.61
C GLY A 51 0.13 -1.41 11.98
N PRO A 52 -0.41 -1.99 13.06
CA PRO A 52 -0.05 -3.34 13.47
C PRO A 52 -0.42 -4.39 12.43
N ALA A 53 0.47 -5.34 12.16
CA ALA A 53 0.25 -6.40 11.17
C ALA A 53 -0.99 -7.27 11.46
N PHE A 54 -1.30 -7.55 12.74
CA PHE A 54 -2.48 -8.32 13.13
C PHE A 54 -3.82 -7.59 12.87
N GLN A 55 -3.78 -6.31 12.54
CA GLN A 55 -4.94 -5.50 12.14
C GLN A 55 -4.94 -5.17 10.65
N ASN A 56 -4.04 -5.80 9.86
CA ASN A 56 -3.83 -5.48 8.45
C ASN A 56 -3.32 -4.04 8.21
N GLY A 57 -2.63 -3.47 9.21
CA GLY A 57 -2.10 -2.12 9.13
C GLY A 57 -3.15 -1.04 9.39
N PHE A 58 -2.77 0.21 9.15
CA PHE A 58 -3.73 1.32 9.14
C PHE A 58 -4.07 1.70 7.71
N CYS A 59 -5.37 1.83 7.45
CA CYS A 59 -5.92 2.08 6.13
C CYS A 59 -6.51 3.48 6.02
N ASN A 60 -6.22 4.15 4.91
CA ASN A 60 -6.73 5.47 4.63
C ASN A 60 -7.43 5.51 3.28
N TYR A 61 -8.67 5.98 3.27
CA TYR A 61 -9.38 6.28 2.03
C TYR A 61 -8.72 7.45 1.29
N LEU A 62 -8.63 7.32 -0.03
CA LEU A 62 -8.33 8.43 -0.91
C LEU A 62 -9.55 9.34 -1.01
N LYS A 63 -9.32 10.65 -1.19
CA LYS A 63 -10.41 11.61 -1.38
C LYS A 63 -11.07 11.48 -2.74
N ASN A 64 -10.32 10.99 -3.72
CA ASN A 64 -10.77 10.81 -5.09
C ASN A 64 -11.61 9.52 -5.23
N THR A 65 -12.54 9.56 -6.16
CA THR A 65 -13.12 8.36 -6.77
C THR A 65 -12.48 8.15 -8.13
N PHE A 66 -12.58 6.93 -8.63
CA PHE A 66 -11.98 6.53 -9.89
C PHE A 66 -13.00 5.74 -10.70
N ASP A 67 -12.91 5.82 -12.03
CA ASP A 67 -13.73 5.00 -12.91
C ASP A 67 -13.48 3.50 -12.63
N VAL A 68 -14.54 2.71 -12.51
CA VAL A 68 -14.41 1.25 -12.41
C VAL A 68 -13.75 0.73 -13.68
N GLY A 69 -12.71 -0.09 -13.52
CA GLY A 69 -11.85 -0.56 -14.61
C GLY A 69 -10.62 0.32 -14.87
N ALA A 70 -10.52 1.50 -14.27
CA ALA A 70 -9.31 2.32 -14.37
C ALA A 70 -8.12 1.64 -13.67
N THR A 71 -6.94 1.83 -14.23
CA THR A 71 -5.69 1.40 -13.60
C THR A 71 -5.14 2.53 -12.73
N VAL A 72 -4.90 2.23 -11.46
CA VAL A 72 -4.30 3.16 -10.50
C VAL A 72 -2.97 2.58 -10.04
N THR A 73 -1.93 3.39 -10.14
CA THR A 73 -0.59 3.07 -9.65
C THR A 73 -0.34 3.82 -8.34
N VAL A 74 0.10 3.09 -7.31
CA VAL A 74 0.48 3.64 -6.02
C VAL A 74 1.97 3.44 -5.83
N ILE A 75 2.69 4.53 -5.56
CA ILE A 75 4.13 4.52 -5.29
C ILE A 75 4.35 5.01 -3.87
N GLU A 76 4.98 4.19 -3.04
CA GLU A 76 5.52 4.67 -1.77
C GLU A 76 6.82 5.42 -2.02
N ARG A 77 6.95 6.63 -1.48
CA ARG A 77 8.20 7.38 -1.54
C ARG A 77 9.27 6.70 -0.69
N ALA A 78 10.50 6.73 -1.17
CA ALA A 78 11.63 6.20 -0.43
C ALA A 78 11.74 6.87 0.95
N THR A 79 11.93 6.04 1.97
CA THR A 79 12.23 6.43 3.34
C THR A 79 13.55 5.76 3.71
N ASP A 80 14.45 6.51 4.35
CA ASP A 80 15.75 6.01 4.75
C ASP A 80 15.62 4.78 5.65
N ASP A 81 16.54 3.83 5.47
CA ASP A 81 16.63 2.59 6.23
C ASP A 81 15.39 1.68 6.22
N VAL A 82 14.42 1.92 5.35
CA VAL A 82 13.20 1.10 5.20
C VAL A 82 13.09 0.55 3.79
N VAL A 83 12.57 -0.67 3.65
CA VAL A 83 12.21 -1.29 2.36
C VAL A 83 10.75 -1.72 2.36
N VAL A 84 10.12 -1.72 1.17
CA VAL A 84 8.82 -2.37 0.98
C VAL A 84 9.05 -3.86 0.82
N SER A 85 8.59 -4.64 1.78
CA SER A 85 8.76 -6.11 1.82
C SER A 85 7.63 -6.86 1.13
N HIS A 86 6.42 -6.30 1.13
CA HIS A 86 5.26 -6.88 0.46
C HIS A 86 4.33 -5.79 -0.06
N ILE A 87 3.68 -6.10 -1.19
CA ILE A 87 2.53 -5.35 -1.71
C ILE A 87 1.45 -6.36 -2.06
N LYS A 88 0.23 -6.15 -1.57
CA LYS A 88 -0.93 -7.02 -1.78
C LYS A 88 -2.19 -6.20 -2.02
N SER A 89 -3.25 -6.87 -2.44
CA SER A 89 -4.59 -6.31 -2.51
C SER A 89 -5.58 -7.37 -2.03
N SER A 90 -6.49 -6.98 -1.13
CA SER A 90 -7.58 -7.82 -0.64
C SER A 90 -8.79 -7.83 -1.59
N THR A 91 -8.78 -6.94 -2.58
CA THR A 91 -9.95 -6.64 -3.45
C THR A 91 -9.78 -7.09 -4.90
N GLY A 92 -8.64 -7.70 -5.22
CA GLY A 92 -8.28 -8.12 -6.59
C GLY A 92 -6.77 -8.26 -6.76
N ASP A 93 -6.34 -8.47 -7.99
CA ASP A 93 -4.92 -8.62 -8.32
C ASP A 93 -4.16 -7.29 -8.22
N VAL A 94 -2.88 -7.38 -7.82
CA VAL A 94 -1.94 -6.26 -7.83
C VAL A 94 -0.68 -6.66 -8.59
N THR A 95 -0.24 -5.79 -9.50
CA THR A 95 1.11 -5.88 -10.06
C THR A 95 2.06 -5.12 -9.13
N ALA A 96 2.89 -5.87 -8.41
CA ALA A 96 3.81 -5.35 -7.41
C ALA A 96 5.24 -5.29 -7.93
N ASN A 97 5.94 -4.19 -7.65
CA ASN A 97 7.38 -4.05 -7.81
C ASN A 97 7.97 -3.46 -6.52
N LEU A 98 8.65 -4.30 -5.75
CA LEU A 98 9.17 -3.93 -4.43
C LEU A 98 10.38 -2.98 -4.51
N GLU A 99 11.21 -3.11 -5.54
CA GLU A 99 12.40 -2.27 -5.76
C GLU A 99 12.01 -0.81 -6.02
N THR A 100 10.98 -0.61 -6.84
CA THR A 100 10.40 0.72 -7.13
C THR A 100 9.25 1.08 -6.22
N ARG A 101 8.96 0.26 -5.19
CA ARG A 101 7.91 0.48 -4.19
C ARG A 101 6.52 0.76 -4.80
N THR A 102 6.20 0.04 -5.87
CA THR A 102 5.06 0.32 -6.73
C THR A 102 4.05 -0.81 -6.69
N GLY A 103 2.78 -0.47 -6.44
CA GLY A 103 1.63 -1.37 -6.58
C GLY A 103 0.65 -0.81 -7.60
N THR A 104 0.33 -1.58 -8.64
CA THR A 104 -0.66 -1.20 -9.66
C THR A 104 -1.88 -2.10 -9.57
N ILE A 105 -3.06 -1.50 -9.44
CA ILE A 105 -4.35 -2.21 -9.29
C ILE A 105 -5.38 -1.69 -10.29
N THR A 106 -6.39 -2.51 -10.57
CA THR A 106 -7.58 -2.11 -11.31
C THR A 106 -8.71 -1.79 -10.35
N ILE A 107 -9.39 -0.66 -10.54
CA ILE A 107 -10.47 -0.23 -9.67
C ILE A 107 -11.71 -1.10 -9.89
N VAL A 108 -12.25 -1.63 -8.79
CA VAL A 108 -13.49 -2.42 -8.79
C VAL A 108 -14.67 -1.59 -8.30
N SER A 109 -15.88 -2.11 -8.52
CA SER A 109 -17.08 -1.56 -7.87
C SER A 109 -16.93 -1.61 -6.35
N GLY A 110 -17.34 -0.54 -5.66
CA GLY A 110 -17.23 -0.43 -4.21
C GLY A 110 -15.89 0.14 -3.75
N VAL A 111 -15.06 -0.67 -3.09
CA VAL A 111 -13.77 -0.23 -2.52
C VAL A 111 -12.67 -1.15 -2.98
N SER A 112 -11.68 -0.59 -3.67
CA SER A 112 -10.38 -1.20 -3.91
C SER A 112 -9.42 -0.93 -2.75
N GLU A 113 -8.55 -1.89 -2.45
CA GLU A 113 -7.58 -1.83 -1.37
C GLU A 113 -6.22 -2.30 -1.87
N VAL A 114 -5.18 -1.51 -1.58
CA VAL A 114 -3.78 -1.93 -1.75
C VAL A 114 -3.07 -1.81 -0.41
N GLU A 115 -2.26 -2.80 -0.10
CA GLU A 115 -1.57 -2.97 1.17
C GLU A 115 -0.07 -2.96 0.91
N PHE A 116 0.67 -2.15 1.68
CA PHE A 116 2.12 -2.10 1.69
C PHE A 116 2.63 -2.54 3.06
N THR A 117 3.62 -3.43 3.09
CA THR A 117 4.34 -3.81 4.31
C THR A 117 5.75 -3.25 4.29
N ASN A 118 6.05 -2.38 5.24
CA ASN A 118 7.36 -1.75 5.39
C ASN A 118 8.21 -2.47 6.43
N ALA A 119 9.47 -2.74 6.12
CA ALA A 119 10.42 -3.39 7.03
C ALA A 119 11.73 -2.61 7.09
N SER A 120 12.44 -2.69 8.21
CA SER A 120 13.80 -2.15 8.30
C SER A 120 14.70 -2.85 7.28
N SER A 121 15.50 -2.06 6.57
CA SER A 121 16.51 -2.53 5.62
C SER A 121 17.71 -3.18 6.31
N THR A 122 17.94 -2.86 7.59
CA THR A 122 18.97 -3.49 8.41
C THR A 122 18.40 -4.73 9.08
N PRO A 123 19.05 -5.90 8.98
CA PRO A 123 18.63 -7.07 9.73
C PRO A 123 18.72 -6.76 11.23
N PRO A 124 17.84 -7.35 12.07
CA PRO A 124 17.99 -7.29 13.51
C PRO A 124 19.41 -7.74 13.89
N PRO A 125 20.03 -7.13 14.92
CA PRO A 125 21.30 -7.64 15.42
C PRO A 125 21.17 -9.14 15.70
N ALA A 126 22.15 -9.91 15.25
CA ALA A 126 22.17 -11.35 15.52
C ALA A 126 22.00 -11.59 17.02
N PRO A 127 21.23 -12.60 17.45
CA PRO A 127 21.10 -12.91 18.86
C PRO A 127 22.50 -13.13 19.42
N THR A 128 22.88 -12.39 20.46
CA THR A 128 24.12 -12.61 21.18
C THR A 128 24.17 -14.09 21.57
N PRO A 129 25.24 -14.85 21.25
CA PRO A 129 25.35 -16.21 21.73
C PRO A 129 25.32 -16.17 23.26
N THR A 130 24.28 -16.76 23.85
CA THR A 130 24.24 -16.99 25.29
C THR A 130 25.50 -17.78 25.65
N PRO A 131 26.34 -17.33 26.60
CA PRO A 131 27.48 -18.12 27.03
C PRO A 131 26.97 -19.49 27.50
N ASP A 132 27.48 -20.54 26.87
CA ASP A 132 27.20 -21.93 27.23
C ASP A 132 27.48 -22.12 28.73
N PRO A 133 26.55 -22.67 29.54
CA PRO A 133 26.86 -22.95 30.93
C PRO A 133 28.09 -23.84 30.99
N THR A 134 29.17 -23.30 31.59
CA THR A 134 30.41 -24.05 31.82
C THR A 134 30.07 -25.35 32.53
N PRO A 135 30.46 -26.53 32.01
CA PRO A 135 30.22 -27.79 32.71
C PRO A 135 31.01 -27.78 34.02
N THR A 136 30.30 -27.81 35.14
CA THR A 136 30.90 -28.00 36.46
C THR A 136 31.44 -29.43 36.53
N SER A 137 32.76 -29.56 36.71
CA SER A 137 33.44 -30.85 36.95
C SER A 137 33.21 -31.38 38.36
#